data_AF-A0A937AA50-F1
#
_entry.id   AF-A0A937AA50-F1
#
_cell.length_a   1.000
_cell.length_b   1.000
_cell.length_c   1.000
_cell.angle_alpha   90.00
_cell.angle_beta   90.00
_cell.angle_gamma   90.00
#
_symmetry.space_group_name_H-M   'P 1'
#
loop_
_entity.id
_entity.type
_entity.pdbx_description
1 polymer ?
#
loop_
_entity_poly.entity_id
_entity_poly.type
_entity_poly.pdbx_seq_one_letter_code
_entity_poly.pdbx_strand_id
1 'polypeptide(L)'
;MPFELLSTDDFLVEEMAAHLGLSCEQVVQREHAGDLFSYCKQSRGQQRLYPTYQVALANSFPDLLQRAKAALEPNTVQVHCFFTQRDPDLAGLSVREVLSGRPRESLKLNSLASWLLSLPLTRRVDAVLSALERERAHSEAW
;
A
#
# COMPACT_ATOMS: atom_id res chain seq x y z
N MET A 1 -12.76 2.09 -14.52
CA MET A 1 -11.35 1.73 -14.79
C MET A 1 -10.95 0.65 -13.79
N PRO A 2 -10.44 -0.51 -14.22
CA PRO A 2 -9.91 -1.51 -13.30
C PRO A 2 -8.70 -0.93 -12.54
N PHE A 3 -8.67 -1.15 -11.22
CA PHE A 3 -7.54 -0.78 -10.37
C PHE A 3 -6.41 -1.79 -10.56
N GLU A 4 -5.39 -1.43 -11.34
CA GLU A 4 -4.21 -2.27 -11.56
C GLU A 4 -3.05 -1.81 -10.68
N LEU A 5 -2.59 -2.71 -9.83
CA LEU A 5 -1.38 -2.50 -9.06
C LEU A 5 -0.18 -2.89 -9.91
N LEU A 6 0.69 -1.91 -10.17
CA LEU A 6 2.01 -2.14 -10.77
C LEU A 6 2.81 -3.16 -9.93
N SER A 7 3.85 -3.75 -10.53
CA SER A 7 4.76 -4.81 -10.04
C SER A 7 5.22 -4.70 -8.56
N THR A 8 5.97 -5.69 -8.05
CA THR A 8 6.68 -5.59 -6.75
C THR A 8 7.92 -4.70 -6.78
N ASP A 9 8.15 -4.03 -7.90
CA ASP A 9 9.29 -3.13 -8.04
C ASP A 9 9.10 -1.86 -7.19
N ASP A 10 10.22 -1.21 -6.89
CA ASP A 10 10.26 0.10 -6.28
C ASP A 10 10.79 1.09 -7.31
N PHE A 11 10.28 2.31 -7.27
CA PHE A 11 10.73 3.42 -8.08
C PHE A 11 11.80 4.24 -7.36
N LEU A 12 12.76 4.76 -8.12
CA LEU A 12 13.52 5.95 -7.74
C LEU A 12 12.63 7.19 -7.83
N VAL A 13 13.10 8.33 -7.29
CA VAL A 13 12.32 9.58 -7.27
C VAL A 13 11.99 10.06 -8.69
N GLU A 14 12.90 9.87 -9.66
CA GLU A 14 12.71 10.26 -11.05
C GLU A 14 11.63 9.43 -11.74
N GLU A 15 11.59 8.13 -11.45
CA GLU A 15 10.60 7.21 -12.00
C GLU A 15 9.22 7.49 -11.40
N MET A 16 9.15 7.72 -10.09
CA MET A 16 7.91 8.14 -9.41
C MET A 16 7.40 9.47 -9.97
N ALA A 17 8.29 10.44 -10.19
CA ALA A 17 7.96 11.73 -10.77
C ALA A 17 7.37 11.59 -12.18
N ALA A 18 8.01 10.78 -13.03
CA ALA A 18 7.52 10.48 -14.37
C ALA A 18 6.13 9.83 -14.37
N HIS A 19 5.89 8.87 -13.47
CA HIS A 19 4.59 8.18 -13.36
C HIS A 19 3.46 9.06 -12.82
N LEU A 20 3.77 10.01 -11.95
CA LEU A 20 2.79 10.95 -11.40
C LEU A 20 2.62 12.22 -12.26
N GLY A 21 3.44 12.42 -13.29
CA GLY A 21 3.45 13.66 -14.06
C GLY A 21 3.90 14.87 -13.23
N LEU A 22 4.83 14.67 -12.29
CA LEU A 22 5.35 15.67 -11.35
C LEU A 22 6.86 15.89 -11.58
N SER A 23 7.41 16.95 -10.98
CA SER A 23 8.87 17.07 -10.80
C SER A 23 9.36 16.25 -9.60
N CYS A 24 10.66 15.92 -9.55
CA CYS A 24 11.23 15.24 -8.39
C CYS A 24 11.04 16.05 -7.09
N GLU A 25 11.11 17.38 -7.17
CA GLU A 25 10.86 18.26 -6.03
C GLU A 25 9.41 18.13 -5.53
N GLN A 26 8.44 18.09 -6.44
CA GLN A 26 7.03 17.89 -6.08
C GLN A 26 6.77 16.52 -5.45
N VAL A 27 7.49 15.46 -5.89
CA VAL A 27 7.42 14.15 -5.24
C VAL A 27 7.93 14.23 -3.80
N VAL A 28 9.06 14.89 -3.57
CA VAL A 28 9.61 15.09 -2.22
C VAL A 28 8.71 15.97 -1.35
N GLN A 29 8.10 17.02 -1.92
CA GLN A 29 7.11 17.84 -1.22
C GLN A 29 5.89 17.02 -0.80
N ARG A 30 5.36 16.16 -1.69
CA ARG A 30 4.26 15.23 -1.37
C ARG A 30 4.65 14.20 -0.33
N GLU A 31 5.89 13.71 -0.36
CA GLU A 31 6.41 12.83 0.69
C GLU A 31 6.37 13.53 2.05
N HIS A 32 6.92 14.75 2.13
CA HIS A 32 6.91 15.58 3.35
C HIS A 32 5.52 15.98 3.81
N ALA A 33 4.59 16.20 2.87
CA ALA A 33 3.20 16.51 3.17
C ALA A 33 2.40 15.31 3.70
N GLY A 34 2.96 14.10 3.64
CA GLY A 34 2.26 12.90 4.08
C GLY A 34 1.62 12.10 2.95
N ASP A 35 1.62 12.57 1.71
CA ASP A 35 0.88 11.95 0.59
C ASP A 35 1.59 10.73 0.00
N LEU A 36 2.91 10.68 0.09
CA LEU A 36 3.76 9.58 -0.39
C LEU A 36 4.72 9.17 0.72
N PHE A 37 5.27 7.97 0.67
CA PHE A 37 6.38 7.59 1.52
C PHE A 37 7.48 6.90 0.73
N SER A 38 8.68 6.97 1.28
CA SER A 38 9.81 6.20 0.81
C SER A 38 10.41 5.36 1.93
N TYR A 39 11.27 4.43 1.54
CA TYR A 39 12.11 3.70 2.47
C TYR A 39 13.50 3.52 1.88
N CYS A 40 14.50 3.32 2.73
CA CYS A 40 15.87 3.08 2.31
C CYS A 40 16.17 1.58 2.35
N LYS A 41 16.55 1.00 1.22
CA LYS A 41 17.01 -0.39 1.16
C LYS A 41 18.52 -0.45 1.29
N GLN A 42 19.02 -1.16 2.30
CA GLN A 42 20.47 -1.19 2.61
C GLN A 42 21.34 -1.88 1.54
N SER A 43 20.75 -2.59 0.58
CA SER A 43 21.51 -3.49 -0.31
C SER A 43 22.27 -2.81 -1.46
N ARG A 44 22.11 -1.50 -1.75
CA ARG A 44 22.72 -0.84 -2.92
C ARG A 44 23.06 0.65 -2.70
N GLY A 45 23.68 0.97 -1.55
CA GLY A 45 23.79 2.35 -1.09
C GLY A 45 22.44 2.82 -0.55
N GLN A 46 22.42 3.85 0.30
CA GLN A 46 21.18 4.41 0.86
C GLN A 46 20.38 5.11 -0.25
N GLN A 47 19.75 4.34 -1.13
CA GLN A 47 18.87 4.83 -2.16
C GLN A 47 17.46 4.90 -1.58
N ARG A 48 16.84 6.06 -1.75
CA ARG A 48 15.45 6.31 -1.39
C ARG A 48 14.56 5.66 -2.45
N LEU A 49 13.76 4.69 -2.01
CA LEU A 49 12.90 3.89 -2.87
C LEU A 49 11.43 4.16 -2.54
N TYR A 50 10.62 4.28 -3.59
CA TYR A 50 9.20 4.52 -3.50
C TYR A 50 8.43 3.31 -4.03
N PRO A 51 7.62 2.63 -3.20
CA PRO A 51 6.85 1.50 -3.68
C PRO A 51 5.93 1.88 -4.85
N THR A 52 6.04 1.15 -5.97
CA THR A 52 5.33 1.44 -7.23
C THR A 52 3.80 1.47 -7.08
N TYR A 53 3.26 0.66 -6.18
CA TYR A 53 1.82 0.61 -5.91
C TYR A 53 1.25 1.93 -5.38
N GLN A 54 2.08 2.82 -4.83
CA GLN A 54 1.63 4.14 -4.37
C GLN A 54 1.11 4.99 -5.52
N VAL A 55 1.57 4.78 -6.76
CA VAL A 55 1.03 5.49 -7.94
C VAL A 55 -0.47 5.17 -8.11
N ALA A 56 -0.82 3.89 -8.04
CA ALA A 56 -2.21 3.46 -8.17
C ALA A 56 -3.05 3.94 -6.96
N LEU A 57 -2.51 3.82 -5.74
CA LEU A 57 -3.19 4.24 -4.51
C LEU A 57 -3.38 5.75 -4.44
N ALA A 58 -2.37 6.56 -4.75
CA ALA A 58 -2.50 8.02 -4.72
C ALA A 58 -3.55 8.52 -5.71
N ASN A 59 -3.72 7.83 -6.85
CA ASN A 59 -4.72 8.19 -7.86
C ASN A 59 -6.13 7.67 -7.53
N SER A 60 -6.25 6.50 -6.90
CA SER A 60 -7.54 5.82 -6.72
C SER A 60 -8.08 5.87 -5.29
N PHE A 61 -7.19 5.94 -4.30
CA PHE A 61 -7.46 5.86 -2.86
C PHE A 61 -6.49 6.75 -2.03
N PRO A 62 -6.40 8.06 -2.31
CA PRO A 62 -5.44 8.95 -1.61
C PRO A 62 -5.64 8.94 -0.09
N ASP A 63 -6.90 8.93 0.37
CA ASP A 63 -7.24 8.91 1.79
C ASP A 63 -6.74 7.66 2.52
N LEU A 64 -6.72 6.50 1.84
CA LEU A 64 -6.26 5.26 2.45
C LEU A 64 -4.75 5.30 2.71
N LEU A 65 -3.98 5.83 1.76
CA LEU A 65 -2.53 5.95 1.89
C LEU A 65 -2.18 6.94 3.02
N GLN A 66 -2.85 8.10 3.06
CA GLN A 66 -2.67 9.08 4.14
C GLN A 66 -3.03 8.50 5.51
N ARG A 67 -4.16 7.78 5.63
CA ARG A 67 -4.57 7.13 6.88
C ARG A 67 -3.59 6.05 7.32
N ALA A 68 -3.14 5.21 6.40
CA ALA A 68 -2.17 4.16 6.70
C ALA A 68 -0.85 4.73 7.22
N LYS A 69 -0.37 5.82 6.60
CA LYS A 69 0.79 6.55 7.10
C LYS A 69 0.55 7.17 8.46
N ALA A 70 -0.53 7.93 8.63
CA ALA A 70 -0.83 8.57 9.91
C ALA A 70 -1.00 7.57 11.07
N ALA A 71 -1.49 6.36 10.78
CA ALA A 71 -1.69 5.30 11.75
C ALA A 71 -0.41 4.53 12.12
N LEU A 72 0.57 4.45 11.22
CA LEU A 72 1.76 3.60 11.37
C LEU A 72 3.08 4.38 11.35
N GLU A 73 3.02 5.71 11.27
CA GLU A 73 4.19 6.57 11.47
C GLU A 73 4.73 6.48 12.91
N PRO A 74 6.05 6.63 13.11
CA PRO A 74 7.07 7.05 12.13
C PRO A 74 7.66 5.93 11.26
N ASN A 75 7.12 4.71 11.30
CA ASN A 75 7.75 3.55 10.66
C ASN A 75 7.25 3.29 9.24
N THR A 76 7.90 3.89 8.24
CA THR A 76 7.54 3.70 6.82
C THR A 76 7.68 2.24 6.36
N VAL A 77 8.50 1.43 7.03
CA VAL A 77 8.58 -0.02 6.78
C VAL A 77 7.31 -0.73 7.23
N GLN A 78 6.72 -0.33 8.36
CA GLN A 78 5.41 -0.87 8.78
C GLN A 78 4.31 -0.50 7.80
N VAL A 79 4.28 0.74 7.31
CA VAL A 79 3.34 1.14 6.24
C VAL A 79 3.53 0.24 5.01
N HIS A 80 4.79 0.02 4.58
CA HIS A 80 5.07 -0.86 3.45
C HIS A 80 4.61 -2.30 3.71
N CYS A 81 4.88 -2.84 4.89
CA CYS A 81 4.48 -4.18 5.30
C CYS A 81 2.96 -4.34 5.29
N PHE A 82 2.21 -3.37 5.84
CA PHE A 82 0.75 -3.38 5.83
C PHE A 82 0.17 -3.57 4.42
N PHE A 83 0.73 -2.87 3.43
CA PHE A 83 0.24 -3.00 2.05
C PHE A 83 0.67 -4.29 1.33
N THR A 84 1.77 -4.92 1.74
CA THR A 84 2.44 -5.98 0.95
C THR A 84 2.44 -7.35 1.60
N GLN A 85 2.39 -7.42 2.93
CA GLN A 85 2.32 -8.67 3.68
C GLN A 85 0.91 -9.21 3.68
N ARG A 86 0.81 -10.52 3.91
CA ARG A 86 -0.49 -11.19 4.06
C ARG A 86 -1.01 -10.93 5.46
N ASP A 87 -2.27 -10.57 5.51
CA ASP A 87 -2.93 -10.22 6.75
C ASP A 87 -4.00 -11.29 7.08
N PRO A 88 -3.95 -11.93 8.26
CA PRO A 88 -4.99 -12.86 8.71
C PRO A 88 -6.39 -12.23 8.73
N ASP A 89 -6.52 -10.95 9.07
CA ASP A 89 -7.79 -10.22 9.10
C ASP A 89 -8.32 -9.97 7.67
N LEU A 90 -7.45 -10.04 6.67
CA LEU A 90 -7.81 -10.03 5.24
C LEU A 90 -7.83 -11.45 4.65
N ALA A 91 -8.12 -12.46 5.47
CA ALA A 91 -8.20 -13.87 5.08
C ALA A 91 -6.91 -14.42 4.45
N GLY A 92 -5.75 -13.88 4.84
CA GLY A 92 -4.44 -14.23 4.32
C GLY A 92 -4.09 -13.56 2.98
N LEU A 93 -4.83 -12.53 2.58
CA LEU A 93 -4.51 -11.68 1.44
C LEU A 93 -3.70 -10.46 1.89
N SER A 94 -2.92 -9.89 0.98
CA SER A 94 -2.40 -8.54 1.16
C SER A 94 -3.45 -7.49 0.81
N VAL A 95 -3.32 -6.29 1.38
CA VAL A 95 -4.18 -5.13 1.02
C VAL A 95 -4.19 -4.91 -0.49
N ARG A 96 -3.02 -5.09 -1.15
CA ARG A 96 -2.89 -5.03 -2.60
C ARG A 96 -3.81 -6.01 -3.34
N GLU A 97 -3.78 -7.28 -2.97
CA GLU A 97 -4.64 -8.29 -3.56
C GLU A 97 -6.13 -7.98 -3.29
N VAL A 98 -6.44 -7.52 -2.08
CA VAL A 98 -7.80 -7.10 -1.72
C VAL A 98 -8.28 -5.94 -2.57
N LEU A 99 -7.49 -4.88 -2.78
CA LEU A 99 -7.93 -3.71 -3.56
C LEU A 99 -7.99 -3.98 -5.06
N SER A 100 -7.04 -4.73 -5.61
CA SER A 100 -7.08 -5.15 -7.03
C SER A 100 -8.15 -6.17 -7.34
N GLY A 101 -8.61 -6.93 -6.34
CA GLY A 101 -9.57 -8.02 -6.54
C GLY A 101 -8.94 -9.21 -7.26
N ARG A 102 -7.62 -9.22 -7.37
CA ARG A 102 -6.84 -10.24 -8.05
C ARG A 102 -5.83 -10.81 -7.06
N PRO A 103 -5.96 -12.09 -6.69
CA PRO A 103 -4.93 -12.75 -5.89
C PRO A 103 -3.69 -12.99 -6.76
N ARG A 104 -2.54 -13.20 -6.14
CA ARG A 104 -1.39 -13.76 -6.87
C ARG A 104 -1.76 -15.12 -7.47
N GLU A 105 -1.34 -15.37 -8.71
CA GLU A 105 -1.72 -16.56 -9.52
C GLU A 105 -1.45 -17.91 -8.82
N SER A 106 -0.47 -17.96 -7.91
CA SER A 106 -0.10 -19.17 -7.18
C SER A 106 -0.86 -19.39 -5.86
N LEU A 107 -1.74 -18.46 -5.46
CA LEU A 107 -2.44 -18.54 -4.19
C LEU A 107 -3.69 -19.42 -4.28
N LYS A 108 -3.70 -20.52 -3.51
CA LYS A 108 -4.94 -21.26 -3.24
C LYS A 108 -5.82 -20.42 -2.32
N LEU A 109 -6.91 -19.89 -2.86
CA LEU A 109 -7.89 -19.13 -2.09
C LEU A 109 -8.73 -20.05 -1.21
N ASN A 110 -8.86 -19.69 0.06
CA ASN A 110 -9.90 -20.24 0.94
C ASN A 110 -11.25 -19.54 0.66
N SER A 111 -12.35 -20.07 1.21
CA SER A 111 -13.69 -19.54 0.98
C SER A 111 -13.85 -18.08 1.43
N LEU A 112 -13.17 -17.67 2.50
CA LEU A 112 -13.23 -16.30 3.02
C LEU A 112 -12.51 -15.30 2.09
N ALA A 113 -11.34 -15.67 1.59
CA ALA A 113 -10.58 -14.86 0.64
C ALA A 113 -11.33 -14.72 -0.70
N SER A 114 -11.92 -15.82 -1.20
CA SER A 114 -12.78 -15.79 -2.39
C SER A 114 -14.01 -14.90 -2.19
N TRP A 115 -14.67 -15.00 -1.03
CA TRP A 115 -15.79 -14.14 -0.69
C TRP A 115 -15.39 -12.67 -0.64
N LEU A 116 -14.31 -12.33 0.08
CA LEU A 116 -13.79 -10.97 0.19
C LEU A 116 -13.48 -10.36 -1.19
N LEU A 117 -12.81 -11.11 -2.07
CA LEU A 117 -12.47 -10.65 -3.43
C LEU A 117 -13.70 -10.49 -4.34
N SER A 118 -14.80 -11.20 -4.06
CA SER A 118 -16.07 -11.07 -4.81
C SER A 118 -16.86 -9.80 -4.45
N LEU A 119 -16.51 -9.13 -3.34
CA LEU A 119 -17.22 -7.94 -2.89
C LEU A 119 -16.94 -6.74 -3.80
N PRO A 120 -17.89 -5.77 -3.86
CA PRO A 120 -17.64 -4.48 -4.48
C PRO A 120 -16.40 -3.79 -3.88
N LEU A 121 -15.70 -3.01 -4.70
CA LEU A 121 -14.46 -2.35 -4.29
C LEU A 121 -14.62 -1.50 -3.02
N THR A 122 -15.74 -0.82 -2.85
CA THR A 122 -16.05 -0.04 -1.64
C THR A 122 -16.02 -0.89 -0.37
N ARG A 123 -16.63 -2.08 -0.40
CA ARG A 123 -16.63 -3.03 0.72
C ARG A 123 -15.25 -3.64 0.98
N ARG A 124 -14.45 -3.81 -0.07
CA ARG A 124 -13.05 -4.26 0.04
C ARG A 124 -12.19 -3.17 0.71
N VAL A 125 -12.42 -1.90 0.39
CA VAL A 125 -11.77 -0.77 1.06
C VAL A 125 -12.17 -0.69 2.53
N ASP A 126 -13.46 -0.86 2.86
CA ASP A 126 -13.92 -0.90 4.26
C ASP A 126 -13.17 -1.98 5.08
N ALA A 127 -13.04 -3.19 4.52
CA ALA A 127 -12.30 -4.29 5.16
C ALA A 127 -10.83 -3.94 5.40
N VAL A 128 -10.17 -3.30 4.43
CA VAL A 128 -8.79 -2.82 4.56
C VAL A 128 -8.66 -1.76 5.66
N LEU A 129 -9.60 -0.83 5.75
CA LEU A 129 -9.59 0.20 6.80
C LEU A 129 -9.79 -0.42 8.19
N SER A 130 -10.68 -1.40 8.33
CA SER A 130 -10.84 -2.14 9.59
C SER A 130 -9.58 -2.93 9.97
N ALA A 131 -8.85 -3.50 9.00
CA ALA A 131 -7.57 -4.15 9.26
C ALA A 131 -6.51 -3.12 9.72
N LEU A 132 -6.46 -1.95 9.09
CA LEU A 132 -5.56 -0.86 9.50
C LEU A 132 -5.81 -0.41 10.94
N GLU A 133 -7.08 -0.26 11.35
CA GLU A 133 -7.44 0.11 12.72
C GLU A 133 -6.96 -0.93 13.74
N ARG A 134 -7.03 -2.22 13.39
CA ARG A 134 -6.51 -3.30 14.22
C ARG A 134 -4.99 -3.28 14.29
N GLU A 135 -4.30 -3.12 13.17
CA GLU A 135 -2.84 -3.03 13.13
C GLU A 135 -2.32 -1.87 13.98
N ARG A 136 -3.00 -0.71 13.89
CA ARG A 136 -2.73 0.44 14.76
C ARG A 136 -2.90 0.09 16.24
N ALA A 137 -4.01 -0.54 16.61
CA ALA A 137 -4.26 -0.92 18.00
C ALA A 137 -3.22 -1.91 18.54
N HIS A 138 -2.74 -2.83 17.70
CA HIS A 138 -1.64 -3.73 18.08
C HIS A 138 -0.32 -2.99 18.26
N SER A 139 -0.05 -1.98 17.44
CA SER A 139 1.17 -1.17 17.49
C SER A 139 1.21 -0.22 18.70
N GLU A 140 0.07 0.24 19.19
CA GLU A 140 -0.06 1.08 20.40
C GLU A 140 -0.01 0.27 21.72
N ALA A 141 -0.18 -1.06 21.66
CA ALA A 141 -0.24 -1.93 22.85
C ALA A 141 1.14 -2.38 23.38
N TRP A 142 2.23 -1.93 22.75
CA TRP A 142 3.63 -2.27 23.06
C TRP A 142 4.45 -1.01 23.32
#